data_AF-A0A451A7Q1-F1
#
_entry.id   AF-A0A451A7Q1-F1
#
_cell.length_a   1.000
_cell.length_b   1.000
_cell.length_c   1.000
_cell.angle_alpha   90.00
_cell.angle_beta   90.00
_cell.angle_gamma   90.00
#
_symmetry.space_group_name_H-M   'P 1'
#
loop_
_entity.id
_entity.type
_entity.pdbx_description
1 polymer ?
#
loop_
_entity_poly.entity_id
_entity_poly.type
_entity_poly.pdbx_seq_one_letter_code
_entity_poly.pdbx_strand_id
1 'polypeptide(L)' 'MPKGPNGQTRPPKVIEATVMVAKIATGEIEDSMKSGCVRSGVIGSAARASSLSPVKAGFHRAKGC' A
#
# COMPACT_ATOMS: atom_id res chain seq x y z
N MET A 1 -20.35 -6.75 -0.86
CA MET A 1 -20.31 -6.65 -2.33
C MET A 1 -21.04 -7.82 -2.97
N PRO A 2 -21.80 -7.58 -4.04
CA PRO A 2 -22.38 -8.65 -4.85
C PRO A 2 -21.26 -9.53 -5.40
N LYS A 3 -21.34 -10.83 -5.13
CA LYS A 3 -20.38 -11.82 -5.63
C LYS A 3 -20.62 -12.07 -7.12
N GLY A 4 -19.53 -12.33 -7.84
CA GLY A 4 -19.60 -12.84 -9.21
C GLY A 4 -20.10 -14.29 -9.25
N PRO A 5 -20.40 -14.83 -10.45
CA PRO A 5 -20.84 -16.22 -10.61
C PRO A 5 -19.88 -17.24 -10.00
N ASN A 6 -18.59 -16.92 -9.93
CA ASN A 6 -17.55 -17.76 -9.33
C ASN A 6 -17.22 -17.40 -7.87
N GLY A 7 -18.10 -16.70 -7.15
CA GLY A 7 -17.88 -16.32 -5.74
C GLY A 7 -16.81 -15.23 -5.51
N GLN A 8 -16.12 -14.80 -6.56
CA GLN A 8 -15.19 -13.68 -6.53
C GLN A 8 -15.88 -12.36 -6.21
N THR A 9 -15.28 -11.58 -5.31
CA THR A 9 -15.77 -10.26 -4.98
C THR A 9 -15.58 -9.35 -6.20
N ARG A 10 -16.66 -8.72 -6.71
CA ARG A 10 -16.52 -7.74 -7.79
C ARG A 10 -15.70 -6.54 -7.31
N PRO A 11 -14.86 -5.94 -8.17
CA PRO A 11 -14.18 -4.69 -7.83
C PRO A 11 -15.24 -3.63 -7.47
N PRO A 12 -15.02 -2.86 -6.39
CA PRO A 12 -16.01 -1.91 -5.93
C PRO A 12 -16.22 -0.81 -6.97
N LYS A 13 -17.48 -0.42 -7.18
CA LYS A 13 -17.77 0.86 -7.87
C LYS A 13 -17.41 2.03 -6.95
N VAL A 14 -17.30 3.24 -7.51
CA VAL A 14 -16.92 4.47 -6.77
C VAL A 14 -17.72 4.63 -5.47
N ILE A 15 -19.05 4.43 -5.52
CA ILE A 15 -19.93 4.55 -4.34
C ILE A 15 -19.57 3.55 -3.24
N GLU A 16 -19.30 2.29 -3.60
CA GLU A 16 -18.96 1.25 -2.63
C GLU A 16 -17.59 1.54 -1.96
N ALA A 17 -16.65 2.11 -2.72
CA ALA A 17 -15.38 2.59 -2.17
C ALA A 17 -15.59 3.78 -1.21
N THR A 18 -16.45 4.74 -1.55
CA THR A 18 -16.77 5.88 -0.68
C THR A 18 -17.37 5.42 0.64
N VAL A 19 -18.29 4.44 0.63
CA VAL A 19 -18.88 3.89 1.87
C VAL A 19 -17.82 3.17 2.71
N MET A 20 -16.90 2.44 2.10
CA MET A 20 -15.80 1.79 2.80
C MET A 20 -14.89 2.83 3.47
N VAL A 21 -14.51 3.89 2.75
CA VAL A 21 -13.69 4.98 3.29
C VAL A 21 -14.41 5.70 4.43
N ALA A 22 -15.71 5.94 4.30
CA ALA A 22 -16.52 6.55 5.37
C ALA A 22 -16.50 5.72 6.65
N LYS A 23 -16.61 4.39 6.54
CA LYS A 23 -16.54 3.47 7.70
C LYS A 23 -15.16 3.41 8.35
N ILE A 24 -14.10 3.56 7.56
CA ILE A 24 -12.74 3.70 8.09
C ILE A 24 -12.62 5.02 8.86
N ALA A 25 -13.16 6.11 8.31
CA ALA A 25 -13.12 7.43 8.93
C ALA A 25 -13.95 7.51 10.23
N THR A 26 -15.06 6.77 10.34
CA THR A 26 -15.86 6.67 11.56
C THR A 26 -15.27 5.71 12.60
N GLY A 27 -14.18 5.00 12.26
CA GLY A 27 -13.56 4.01 13.15
C GLY A 27 -14.36 2.70 13.28
N GLU A 28 -15.38 2.49 12.44
CA GLU A 28 -16.12 1.22 12.37
C GLU A 28 -15.27 0.09 11.78
N ILE A 29 -14.28 0.43 10.95
CA ILE A 29 -13.36 -0.51 10.31
C ILE A 29 -11.93 -0.03 10.52
N GLU A 30 -11.09 -0.89 11.10
CA GLU A 30 -9.65 -0.64 11.20
C GLU A 30 -8.95 -0.92 9.86
N ASP A 31 -8.26 0.08 9.32
CA ASP A 31 -7.41 -0.07 8.14
C ASP A 31 -5.99 -0.50 8.52
N SER A 32 -5.87 -1.70 9.11
CA SER A 32 -4.60 -2.24 9.61
C SER A 32 -3.86 -3.14 8.61
N MET A 33 -4.53 -3.51 7.51
CA MET A 33 -4.05 -4.50 6.56
C MET A 33 -3.25 -3.86 5.42
N LYS A 34 -1.94 -3.70 5.62
CA LYS A 34 -1.02 -3.37 4.51
C LYS A 34 -1.20 -4.37 3.37
N SER A 35 -1.24 -3.91 2.12
CA SER A 35 -1.41 -4.79 0.97
C SER A 35 -0.18 -5.68 0.76
N GLY A 36 -0.35 -6.81 0.04
CA GLY A 36 0.77 -7.67 -0.36
C GLY A 36 1.85 -6.91 -1.14
N CYS A 37 1.44 -5.96 -1.99
CA CYS A 37 2.35 -5.08 -2.73
C CYS A 37 3.20 -4.19 -1.82
N VAL A 38 2.64 -3.68 -0.72
CA VAL A 38 3.42 -2.87 0.24
C VAL A 38 4.47 -3.74 0.92
N ARG A 39 4.10 -4.97 1.34
CA ARG A 39 5.05 -5.88 2.00
C ARG A 39 6.21 -6.26 1.08
N SER A 40 5.91 -6.69 -0.15
CA SER A 40 6.95 -7.04 -1.13
C SER A 40 7.80 -5.83 -1.54
N GLY A 41 7.19 -4.65 -1.66
CA GLY A 41 7.87 -3.39 -1.96
C GLY A 41 8.89 -3.01 -0.89
N VAL A 42 8.53 -3.10 0.39
CA VAL A 42 9.44 -2.81 1.52
C VAL A 42 10.61 -3.80 1.57
N ILE A 43 10.34 -5.09 1.39
CA ILE A 43 11.40 -6.11 1.36
C ILE A 43 12.35 -5.86 0.18
N GLY A 44 11.80 -5.56 -0.99
CA GLY A 44 12.60 -5.28 -2.18
C GLY A 44 13.40 -3.97 -2.10
N SER A 45 12.87 -2.93 -1.45
CA SER A 45 13.61 -1.69 -1.25
C SER A 45 14.72 -1.84 -0.21
N ALA A 46 14.47 -2.59 0.86
CA ALA A 46 15.47 -2.92 1.87
C ALA A 46 16.64 -3.72 1.27
N ALA A 47 16.36 -4.72 0.43
CA ALA A 47 17.39 -5.50 -0.26
C ALA A 47 18.21 -4.67 -1.27
N ARG A 48 17.59 -3.69 -1.94
CA ARG A 48 18.31 -2.73 -2.80
C ARG A 48 19.17 -1.77 -1.98
N ALA A 49 18.68 -1.31 -0.84
CA ALA A 49 19.43 -0.44 0.05
C ALA A 49 20.65 -1.15 0.65
N SER A 50 20.54 -2.42 1.04
CA SER A 50 21.66 -3.19 1.60
C SER A 50 22.74 -3.55 0.58
N SER A 51 22.38 -3.67 -0.71
CA SER A 51 23.32 -3.96 -1.79
C SER A 51 24.04 -2.73 -2.35
N LEU A 52 23.56 -1.53 -2.04
CA LEU A 52 24.21 -0.27 -2.42
C LEU A 52 25.23 0.13 -1.36
N SER A 53 26.49 0.33 -1.76
CA SER A 53 27.51 0.89 -0.88
C SER A 53 27.13 2.32 -0.43
N PRO A 54 27.56 2.76 0.76
CA PRO A 54 27.16 4.07 1.33
C PRO A 54 27.47 5.27 0.42
N VAL A 55 28.49 5.16 -0.44
CA VAL A 55 28.85 6.18 -1.44
C VAL A 55 27.78 6.35 -2.53
N LYS A 56 27.02 5.30 -2.85
CA LYS A 56 26.00 5.33 -3.92
C LYS A 56 24.58 5.61 -3.39
N ALA A 57 24.32 5.32 -2.11
CA ALA A 57 23.06 5.62 -1.45
C ALA A 57 22.92 7.11 -1.01
N GLY A 58 24.04 7.85 -0.97
CA GLY A 58 24.12 9.16 -0.30
C GLY A 58 24.22 10.42 -1.18
N PHE A 59 24.30 10.34 -2.51
CA PHE A 59 24.52 11.55 -3.32
C PHE A 59 23.26 12.42 -3.55
N HIS A 60 22.05 11.87 -3.39
CA HIS A 60 20.80 12.63 -3.63
C HIS A 60 20.18 13.26 -2.37
N ARG A 61 20.75 13.06 -1.18
CA ARG A 61 20.27 13.67 0.08
C ARG A 61 21.26 14.71 0.65
N ALA A 62 22.17 15.21 -0.18
CA ALA A 62 23.17 16.22 0.17
C ALA A 62 22.95 17.58 -0.52
N LYS A 63 21.76 17.84 -1.06
CA LYS A 63 21.27 19.21 -1.27
C LYS A 63 19.94 19.37 -0.57
N GLY A 64 20.01 19.52 0.75
CA GLY A 64 18.96 20.17 1.51
C GLY A 64 19.05 21.67 1.27
N CYS A 65 18.31 22.13 0.25
CA CYS A 65 17.70 23.45 0.12
C CYS A 65 16.35 23.22 -0.57
#